data_AF-A0AAW2RCS7-F1
#
_entry.id   AF-A0AAW2RCS7-F1
#
_cell.length_a   1.000
_cell.length_b   1.000
_cell.length_c   1.000
_cell.angle_alpha   90.00
_cell.angle_beta   90.00
_cell.angle_gamma   90.00
#
_symmetry.space_group_name_H-M   'P 1'
#
loop_
_entity.id
_entity.type
_entity.pdbx_description
1 polymer ?
#
loop_
_entity_poly.entity_id
_entity_poly.type
_entity_poly.pdbx_seq_one_letter_code
_entity_poly.pdbx_strand_id
1 'polypeptide(L)'
;MEKRALFLALNLLTALHFLLFPALSNAQTKGRMELDGPNARIADYFDVIAGTSTGGLITAMLTAPGSDNRPVFAASNITRFYLDHSPKIFPENRRNNFVGTITNLVAGPKYDGKYLKSLVQELLGSVTVSQTLTNVVIPTFDLKRLQPIIFTTKDGKSNVSKNALLSDVCLGTSAAPTYLPPHYFETQGSDGKTRSFDLVDGGVAATIL
;
A
#
# COMPACT_ATOMS: atom_id res chain seq x y z
N MET A 1 19.84 20.87 -4.63
CA MET A 1 19.42 19.72 -3.82
C MET A 1 19.24 18.54 -4.74
N GLU A 2 19.85 17.40 -4.41
CA GLU A 2 19.71 16.14 -5.15
C GLU A 2 18.36 15.50 -4.79
N LYS A 3 17.54 15.19 -5.79
CA LYS A 3 16.23 14.54 -5.57
C LYS A 3 16.43 13.08 -5.22
N ARG A 4 15.76 12.58 -4.19
CA ARG A 4 15.86 11.20 -3.70
C ARG A 4 14.52 10.48 -3.80
N ALA A 5 14.54 9.30 -4.40
CA ALA A 5 13.35 8.45 -4.54
C ALA A 5 13.57 7.08 -3.87
N LEU A 6 12.53 6.60 -3.19
CA LEU A 6 12.46 5.28 -2.56
C LEU A 6 11.43 4.43 -3.30
N PHE A 7 11.79 3.20 -3.70
CA PHE A 7 10.88 2.26 -4.35
C PHE A 7 10.69 1.00 -3.51
N LEU A 8 9.43 0.64 -3.25
CA LEU A 8 9.01 -0.49 -2.44
C LEU A 8 8.13 -1.42 -3.26
N ALA A 9 8.71 -2.49 -3.81
CA ALA A 9 7.97 -3.53 -4.50
C ALA A 9 8.17 -4.84 -3.73
N LEU A 10 7.13 -5.28 -3.01
CA LEU A 10 7.15 -6.50 -2.22
C LEU A 10 5.91 -7.31 -2.56
N ASN A 11 6.11 -8.56 -2.97
CA ASN A 11 5.02 -9.48 -3.21
C ASN A 11 4.45 -9.94 -1.87
N LEU A 12 3.11 -9.97 -1.75
CA LEU A 12 2.36 -10.35 -0.55
C LEU A 12 2.86 -11.68 0.07
N LEU A 13 3.34 -12.61 -0.77
CA LEU A 13 3.86 -13.93 -0.36
C LEU A 13 5.34 -13.92 0.07
N THR A 14 6.14 -12.97 -0.41
CA THR A 14 7.58 -12.87 -0.10
C THR A 14 7.89 -11.80 0.95
N ALA A 15 6.89 -11.01 1.37
CA ALA A 15 7.01 -9.98 2.39
C ALA A 15 7.59 -10.49 3.72
N LEU A 16 7.43 -11.79 4.04
CA LEU A 16 8.01 -12.40 5.24
C LEU A 16 9.52 -12.69 5.12
N HIS A 17 10.04 -12.89 3.91
CA HIS A 17 11.42 -13.33 3.68
C HIS A 17 12.39 -12.23 3.19
N PHE A 18 11.89 -11.09 2.69
CA PHE A 18 12.71 -10.01 2.15
C PHE A 18 12.35 -8.64 2.73
N LEU A 19 12.17 -8.58 4.05
CA LEU A 19 11.85 -7.35 4.76
C LEU A 19 12.86 -6.23 4.46
N LEU A 20 12.43 -5.23 3.70
CA LEU A 20 12.90 -3.83 3.77
C LEU A 20 14.33 -3.49 3.33
N PHE A 21 15.17 -4.46 2.97
CA PHE A 21 16.61 -4.22 2.94
C PHE A 21 17.13 -3.21 1.90
N PRO A 22 16.85 -3.27 0.58
CA PRO A 22 17.73 -2.56 -0.37
C PRO A 22 17.79 -1.04 -0.22
N ALA A 23 16.72 -0.40 0.26
CA ALA A 23 16.65 1.07 0.32
C ALA A 23 16.76 1.65 1.75
N LEU A 24 16.42 0.88 2.78
CA LEU A 24 16.80 1.19 4.17
C LEU A 24 18.27 0.82 4.46
N SER A 25 18.87 -0.08 3.67
CA SER A 25 20.26 -0.50 3.80
C SER A 25 21.25 0.39 3.07
N ASN A 26 20.83 1.48 2.43
CA ASN A 26 21.82 2.44 1.98
C ASN A 26 22.50 2.99 3.24
N ALA A 27 23.76 2.60 3.46
CA ALA A 27 24.54 2.94 4.64
C ALA A 27 24.54 4.46 4.88
N GLN A 28 24.43 5.26 3.82
CA GLN A 28 24.33 6.72 3.90
C GLN A 28 23.02 7.19 4.53
N THR A 29 21.88 6.62 4.14
CA THR A 29 20.56 6.97 4.71
C THR A 29 20.47 6.49 6.15
N LYS A 30 20.91 5.26 6.42
CA LYS A 30 20.94 4.71 7.78
C LYS A 30 21.84 5.53 8.70
N GLY A 31 23.05 5.87 8.26
CA GLY A 31 23.97 6.70 9.04
C GLY A 31 23.41 8.10 9.34
N ARG A 32 22.72 8.74 8.39
CA ARG A 32 22.04 10.03 8.64
C ARG A 32 20.91 9.90 9.65
N MET A 33 20.09 8.86 9.55
CA MET A 33 19.01 8.61 10.52
C MET A 33 19.54 8.37 11.93
N GLU A 34 20.66 7.64 12.06
CA GLU A 34 21.32 7.42 13.34
C GLU A 34 21.86 8.72 13.95
N LEU A 35 22.36 9.64 13.12
CA LEU A 35 22.80 10.98 13.55
C LEU A 35 21.66 11.89 13.99
N ASP A 36 20.54 11.87 13.25
CA ASP A 36 19.35 12.72 13.52
C ASP A 36 18.49 12.18 14.68
N GLY A 37 18.80 10.98 15.17
CA GLY A 37 18.25 10.40 16.39
C GLY A 37 16.91 9.66 16.21
N PRO A 38 16.25 9.26 17.31
CA PRO A 38 15.10 8.34 17.28
C PRO A 38 13.83 8.90 16.59
N ASN A 39 13.79 10.22 16.39
CA ASN A 39 12.68 10.90 15.72
C ASN A 39 12.85 10.99 14.20
N ALA A 40 13.99 10.55 13.64
CA ALA A 40 14.20 10.47 12.21
C ALA A 40 13.17 9.55 11.54
N ARG A 41 12.67 9.96 10.37
CA ARG A 41 11.68 9.20 9.60
C ARG A 41 12.08 9.17 8.14
N ILE A 42 11.69 8.10 7.44
CA ILE A 42 12.05 7.91 6.03
C ILE A 42 11.52 9.05 5.15
N ALA A 43 10.34 9.57 5.45
CA ALA A 43 9.77 10.72 4.76
C ALA A 43 10.64 11.99 4.80
N ASP A 44 11.60 12.10 5.75
CA ASP A 44 12.49 13.26 5.85
C ASP A 44 13.64 13.23 4.84
N TYR A 45 13.97 12.04 4.31
CA TYR A 45 15.16 11.82 3.47
C TYR A 45 14.83 11.56 2.00
N PHE A 46 13.55 11.36 1.66
CA PHE A 46 13.08 11.04 0.32
C PHE A 46 11.98 12.00 -0.13
N ASP A 47 12.18 12.62 -1.29
CA ASP A 47 11.22 13.51 -1.93
C ASP A 47 10.02 12.74 -2.52
N VAL A 48 10.24 11.47 -2.84
CA VAL A 48 9.24 10.55 -3.40
C VAL A 48 9.40 9.16 -2.80
N ILE A 49 8.28 8.56 -2.39
CA ILE A 49 8.20 7.16 -1.97
C ILE A 49 7.15 6.46 -2.83
N ALA A 50 7.59 5.48 -3.62
CA ALA A 50 6.73 4.70 -4.49
C ALA A 50 6.58 3.28 -3.95
N GLY A 51 5.39 2.70 -4.06
CA GLY A 51 5.23 1.30 -3.73
C GLY A 51 3.97 0.65 -4.25
N THR A 52 4.09 -0.63 -4.58
CA THR A 52 3.03 -1.48 -5.16
C THR A 52 2.70 -2.62 -4.21
N SER A 53 1.42 -2.99 -4.10
CA SER A 53 0.98 -4.08 -3.25
C SER A 53 1.35 -3.84 -1.78
N THR A 54 1.97 -4.83 -1.11
CA THR A 54 2.58 -4.66 0.22
C THR A 54 3.41 -3.38 0.33
N GLY A 55 4.17 -3.03 -0.72
CA GLY A 55 4.98 -1.83 -0.74
C GLY A 55 4.17 -0.53 -0.77
N GLY A 56 2.96 -0.56 -1.34
CA GLY A 56 2.02 0.56 -1.30
C GLY A 56 1.46 0.77 0.11
N LEU A 57 1.17 -0.31 0.84
CA LEU A 57 0.80 -0.23 2.26
C LEU A 57 1.94 0.33 3.12
N ILE A 58 3.17 -0.16 2.93
CA ILE A 58 4.35 0.39 3.63
C ILE A 58 4.56 1.86 3.27
N THR A 59 4.39 2.23 2.00
CA THR A 59 4.45 3.64 1.57
C THR A 59 3.46 4.49 2.34
N ALA A 60 2.21 4.06 2.47
CA ALA A 60 1.21 4.78 3.26
C ALA A 60 1.61 4.87 4.75
N MET A 61 2.06 3.78 5.36
CA MET A 61 2.50 3.78 6.76
C MET A 61 3.69 4.73 7.02
N LEU A 62 4.60 4.87 6.06
CA LEU A 62 5.77 5.74 6.18
C LEU A 62 5.49 7.21 5.81
N THR A 63 4.29 7.54 5.32
CA THR A 63 3.98 8.89 4.79
C THR A 63 2.68 9.49 5.27
N ALA A 64 1.76 8.71 5.83
CA ALA A 64 0.53 9.22 6.41
C ALA A 64 0.84 10.00 7.70
N PRO A 65 0.27 11.22 7.87
CA PRO A 65 0.50 12.02 9.06
C PRO A 65 -0.21 11.42 10.28
N GLY A 66 0.53 11.29 11.38
CA GLY A 66 0.00 11.04 12.71
C GLY A 66 -0.45 12.33 13.41
N SER A 67 -0.78 12.23 14.69
CA SER A 67 -1.28 13.36 15.50
C SER A 67 -0.25 14.47 15.70
N ASP A 68 1.04 14.16 15.64
CA ASP A 68 2.17 15.09 15.72
C ASP A 68 2.64 15.56 14.33
N ASN A 69 1.88 15.27 13.27
CA ASN A 69 2.23 15.52 11.87
C ASN A 69 3.55 14.83 11.44
N ARG A 70 3.93 13.74 12.12
CA ARG A 70 5.01 12.84 11.71
C ARG A 70 4.41 11.54 11.14
N PRO A 71 5.16 10.78 10.33
CA PRO A 71 4.69 9.49 9.85
C PRO A 71 4.21 8.58 10.98
N VAL A 72 3.02 7.98 10.79
CA VAL A 72 2.41 7.05 11.75
C VAL A 72 3.31 5.86 12.09
N PHE A 73 4.21 5.44 11.19
CA PHE A 73 5.20 4.41 11.46
C PHE A 73 6.64 4.89 11.26
N ALA A 74 7.50 4.48 12.19
CA ALA A 74 8.93 4.39 11.96
C ALA A 74 9.25 3.14 11.12
N ALA A 75 10.31 3.20 10.32
CA ALA A 75 10.74 2.07 9.49
C ALA A 75 11.04 0.79 10.30
N SER A 76 11.57 0.96 11.52
CA SER A 76 11.85 -0.15 12.46
C SER A 76 10.59 -0.94 12.85
N ASN A 77 9.42 -0.31 12.81
CA ASN A 77 8.18 -0.91 13.28
C ASN A 77 7.47 -1.71 12.18
N ILE A 78 7.86 -1.53 10.91
CA ILE A 78 7.24 -2.22 9.77
C ILE A 78 7.43 -3.74 9.87
N THR A 79 8.63 -4.20 10.21
CA THR A 79 8.89 -5.64 10.40
C THR A 79 7.97 -6.23 11.46
N ARG A 80 7.89 -5.59 12.63
CA ARG A 80 7.05 -6.07 13.72
C ARG A 80 5.58 -6.09 13.34
N PHE A 81 5.12 -5.05 12.64
CA PHE A 81 3.77 -4.97 12.10
C PHE A 81 3.43 -6.19 11.22
N TYR A 82 4.29 -6.53 10.24
CA TYR A 82 4.02 -7.70 9.41
C TYR A 82 4.09 -9.01 10.17
N LEU A 83 4.99 -9.16 11.14
CA LEU A 83 5.03 -10.36 11.99
C LEU A 83 3.71 -10.55 12.76
N ASP A 84 3.13 -9.47 13.28
CA ASP A 84 1.93 -9.52 14.11
C ASP A 84 0.62 -9.64 13.32
N HIS A 85 0.59 -9.08 12.10
CA HIS A 85 -0.63 -8.98 11.29
C HIS A 85 -0.67 -9.97 10.11
N SER A 86 0.46 -10.39 9.52
CA SER A 86 0.45 -11.28 8.35
C SER A 86 -0.32 -12.59 8.58
N PRO A 87 -0.20 -13.29 9.74
CA PRO A 87 -0.97 -14.51 9.98
C PRO A 87 -2.49 -14.30 10.06
N LYS A 88 -2.93 -13.07 10.34
CA LYS A 88 -4.36 -12.70 10.41
C LYS A 88 -4.88 -12.21 9.06
N ILE A 89 -4.01 -11.58 8.26
CA ILE A 89 -4.31 -11.20 6.87
C ILE A 89 -4.35 -12.46 5.99
N PHE A 90 -3.43 -13.41 6.21
CA PHE A 90 -3.29 -14.66 5.46
C PHE A 90 -3.34 -15.87 6.40
N PRO A 91 -4.51 -16.18 6.98
CA PRO A 91 -4.64 -17.34 7.85
C PRO A 91 -4.26 -18.62 7.11
N GLU A 92 -3.32 -19.38 7.67
CA GLU A 92 -2.99 -20.71 7.17
C GLU A 92 -4.15 -21.65 7.47
N ASN A 93 -4.79 -22.17 6.42
CA ASN A 93 -5.75 -23.27 6.55
C ASN A 93 -4.96 -24.55 6.90
N ARG A 94 -4.73 -24.81 8.19
CA ARG A 94 -4.11 -26.06 8.69
C ARG A 94 -4.91 -27.34 8.39
N ARG A 95 -6.02 -27.26 7.64
CA ARG A 95 -7.00 -28.34 7.49
C ARG A 95 -7.09 -28.99 6.10
N ASN A 96 -6.38 -28.54 5.06
CA ASN A 96 -6.50 -29.18 3.74
C ASN A 96 -5.14 -29.60 3.14
N ASN A 97 -4.61 -30.73 3.62
CA ASN A 97 -3.59 -31.51 2.92
C ASN A 97 -4.18 -32.57 1.98
N PHE A 98 -5.48 -32.55 1.63
CA PHE A 98 -6.06 -33.66 0.86
C PHE A 98 -7.33 -33.39 0.04
N VAL A 99 -7.52 -32.22 -0.59
CA VAL A 99 -8.61 -32.07 -1.59
C VAL A 99 -8.20 -31.17 -2.77
N GLY A 100 -7.85 -31.82 -3.88
CA GLY A 100 -8.15 -31.47 -5.27
C GLY A 100 -7.94 -30.03 -5.78
N THR A 101 -6.87 -29.86 -6.55
CA THR A 101 -6.43 -28.71 -7.38
C THR A 101 -7.46 -28.13 -8.38
N ILE A 102 -8.75 -28.51 -8.36
CA ILE A 102 -9.72 -28.15 -9.41
C ILE A 102 -10.91 -27.30 -8.90
N THR A 103 -11.10 -27.13 -7.59
CA THR A 103 -12.25 -26.37 -7.03
C THR A 103 -11.99 -24.86 -6.86
N ASN A 104 -10.76 -24.39 -7.02
CA ASN A 104 -10.35 -22.99 -6.75
C ASN A 104 -10.82 -21.95 -7.79
N LEU A 105 -11.43 -22.36 -8.91
CA LEU A 105 -11.98 -21.41 -9.90
C LEU A 105 -13.45 -21.05 -9.66
N VAL A 106 -14.17 -21.84 -8.84
CA VAL A 106 -15.59 -21.62 -8.52
C VAL A 106 -15.76 -21.01 -7.12
N ALA A 107 -14.83 -21.29 -6.21
CA ALA A 107 -14.74 -20.60 -4.94
C ALA A 107 -14.05 -19.25 -5.16
N GLY A 108 -14.55 -18.18 -4.54
CA GLY A 108 -13.99 -16.82 -4.64
C GLY A 108 -12.54 -16.69 -4.15
N PRO A 109 -12.05 -15.47 -3.86
CA PRO A 109 -10.65 -15.26 -3.49
C PRO A 109 -10.23 -16.09 -2.29
N LYS A 110 -8.94 -16.48 -2.25
CA LYS A 110 -8.35 -17.30 -1.18
C LYS A 110 -8.56 -16.72 0.22
N TYR A 111 -8.59 -15.38 0.33
CA TYR A 111 -8.80 -14.64 1.56
C TYR A 111 -9.93 -13.62 1.37
N ASP A 112 -10.74 -13.38 2.41
CA ASP A 112 -11.91 -12.50 2.34
C ASP A 112 -11.57 -11.00 2.40
N GLY A 113 -10.34 -10.66 2.77
CA GLY A 113 -9.84 -9.28 2.88
C GLY A 113 -10.44 -8.46 4.03
N LYS A 114 -11.34 -9.01 4.85
CA LYS A 114 -12.03 -8.24 5.91
C LYS A 114 -11.06 -7.74 6.96
N TYR A 115 -10.15 -8.59 7.42
CA TYR A 115 -9.15 -8.21 8.42
C TYR A 115 -8.23 -7.10 7.90
N LEU A 116 -7.74 -7.24 6.66
CA LEU A 116 -6.91 -6.22 6.02
C LEU A 116 -7.64 -4.89 5.90
N LYS A 117 -8.91 -4.91 5.47
CA LYS A 117 -9.75 -3.72 5.37
C LYS A 117 -9.87 -2.99 6.70
N SER A 118 -10.27 -3.70 7.76
CA SER A 118 -10.39 -3.10 9.09
C SER A 118 -9.07 -2.54 9.59
N LEU A 119 -7.98 -3.30 9.44
CA LEU A 119 -6.65 -2.89 9.86
C LEU A 119 -6.20 -1.60 9.16
N VAL A 120 -6.30 -1.54 7.84
CA VAL A 120 -5.85 -0.38 7.05
C VAL A 120 -6.72 0.85 7.35
N GLN A 121 -8.02 0.67 7.54
CA GLN A 121 -8.94 1.75 7.91
C GLN A 121 -8.65 2.30 9.32
N GLU A 122 -8.32 1.43 10.27
CA GLU A 122 -7.93 1.82 11.63
C GLU A 122 -6.61 2.62 11.63
N LEU A 123 -5.62 2.16 10.86
CA LEU A 123 -4.30 2.79 10.82
C LEU A 123 -4.28 4.15 10.11
N LEU A 124 -5.05 4.30 9.04
CA LEU A 124 -5.01 5.48 8.17
C LEU A 124 -6.19 6.43 8.38
N GLY A 125 -7.25 5.98 9.05
CA GLY A 125 -8.44 6.80 9.33
C GLY A 125 -9.01 7.44 8.05
N SER A 126 -9.22 8.75 8.12
CA SER A 126 -9.74 9.58 7.02
C SER A 126 -8.65 10.27 6.20
N VAL A 127 -7.38 9.89 6.36
CA VAL A 127 -6.27 10.48 5.60
C VAL A 127 -6.46 10.22 4.11
N THR A 128 -6.34 11.28 3.32
CA THR A 128 -6.39 11.24 1.85
C THR A 128 -4.99 11.27 1.24
N VAL A 129 -4.88 10.87 -0.04
CA VAL A 129 -3.59 10.84 -0.76
C VAL A 129 -2.89 12.20 -0.75
N SER A 130 -3.62 13.31 -0.86
CA SER A 130 -3.04 14.67 -0.85
C SER A 130 -2.41 15.08 0.49
N GLN A 131 -2.80 14.42 1.59
CA GLN A 131 -2.33 14.73 2.95
C GLN A 131 -1.04 13.98 3.34
N THR A 132 -0.51 13.14 2.45
CA THR A 132 0.77 12.46 2.66
C THR A 132 1.92 13.46 2.84
N LEU A 133 2.83 13.16 3.77
CA LEU A 133 3.92 14.04 4.20
C LEU A 133 5.05 14.20 3.18
N THR A 134 5.15 13.28 2.22
CA THR A 134 6.04 13.36 1.05
C THR A 134 5.28 12.87 -0.18
N ASN A 135 5.84 13.03 -1.38
CA ASN A 135 5.14 12.58 -2.59
C ASN A 135 5.10 11.04 -2.61
N VAL A 136 3.90 10.49 -2.76
CA VAL A 136 3.71 9.05 -2.95
C VAL A 136 3.41 8.71 -4.41
N VAL A 137 3.74 7.48 -4.79
CA VAL A 137 3.34 6.89 -6.08
C VAL A 137 2.87 5.46 -5.82
N ILE A 138 1.55 5.24 -5.88
CA ILE A 138 0.95 3.93 -5.58
C ILE A 138 0.12 3.49 -6.79
N PRO A 139 0.62 2.52 -7.59
CA PRO A 139 -0.10 2.01 -8.74
C PRO A 139 -1.14 0.96 -8.35
N THR A 140 -2.24 0.93 -9.11
CA THR A 140 -3.30 -0.07 -9.09
C THR A 140 -3.76 -0.32 -10.54
N PHE A 141 -4.68 -1.26 -10.75
CA PHE A 141 -5.33 -1.49 -12.04
C PHE A 141 -6.85 -1.39 -11.91
N ASP A 142 -7.51 -0.59 -12.75
CA ASP A 142 -8.96 -0.39 -12.74
C ASP A 142 -9.63 -1.41 -13.67
N LEU A 143 -10.38 -2.36 -13.10
CA LEU A 143 -11.06 -3.42 -13.83
C LEU A 143 -12.19 -2.90 -14.72
N LYS A 144 -12.90 -1.86 -14.28
CA LYS A 144 -14.02 -1.29 -15.04
C LYS A 144 -13.53 -0.57 -16.29
N ARG A 145 -12.37 0.07 -16.20
CA ARG A 145 -11.77 0.84 -17.30
C ARG A 145 -10.66 0.12 -18.04
N LEU A 146 -10.28 -1.08 -17.58
CA LEU A 146 -9.20 -1.92 -18.11
C LEU A 146 -7.89 -1.15 -18.32
N GLN A 147 -7.51 -0.31 -17.36
CA GLN A 147 -6.29 0.50 -17.45
C GLN A 147 -5.59 0.67 -16.10
N PRO A 148 -4.26 0.86 -16.09
CA PRO A 148 -3.55 1.26 -14.88
C PRO A 148 -4.07 2.60 -14.36
N ILE A 149 -4.14 2.73 -13.04
CA ILE A 149 -4.32 4.01 -12.37
C ILE A 149 -3.28 4.17 -11.28
N ILE A 150 -2.63 5.32 -11.27
CA ILE A 150 -1.56 5.63 -10.32
C ILE A 150 -2.06 6.76 -9.43
N PHE A 151 -2.10 6.51 -8.12
CA PHE A 151 -2.40 7.52 -7.13
C PHE A 151 -1.10 8.19 -6.70
N THR A 152 -1.05 9.51 -6.86
CA THR A 152 0.09 10.32 -6.43
C THR A 152 -0.36 11.49 -5.57
N THR A 153 0.48 11.94 -4.64
CA THR A 153 0.20 13.15 -3.83
C THR A 153 -0.08 14.36 -4.70
N LYS A 154 0.67 14.50 -5.80
CA LYS A 154 0.53 15.61 -6.75
C LYS A 154 -0.83 15.57 -7.45
N ASP A 155 -1.27 14.40 -7.90
CA ASP A 155 -2.58 14.21 -8.53
C ASP A 155 -3.71 14.43 -7.53
N GLY A 156 -3.57 13.95 -6.29
CA GLY A 156 -4.55 14.18 -5.24
C GLY A 156 -4.69 15.66 -4.88
N LYS A 157 -3.60 16.43 -4.90
CA LYS A 157 -3.63 17.89 -4.67
C LYS A 157 -4.24 18.68 -5.82
N SER A 158 -4.13 18.18 -7.06
CA SER A 158 -4.57 18.92 -8.26
C SER A 158 -5.93 18.46 -8.80
N ASN A 159 -6.39 17.26 -8.43
CA ASN A 159 -7.63 16.69 -8.90
C ASN A 159 -8.39 16.02 -7.75
N VAL A 160 -9.49 16.64 -7.34
CA VAL A 160 -10.35 16.17 -6.23
C VAL A 160 -10.82 14.72 -6.44
N SER A 161 -11.13 14.33 -7.69
CA SER A 161 -11.54 12.94 -8.00
C SER A 161 -10.43 11.90 -7.87
N LYS A 162 -9.17 12.34 -7.72
CA LYS A 162 -8.03 11.46 -7.43
C LYS A 162 -7.56 11.57 -5.98
N ASN A 163 -8.16 12.45 -5.18
CA ASN A 163 -7.87 12.58 -3.75
C ASN A 163 -8.64 11.55 -2.91
N ALA A 164 -8.44 10.27 -3.24
CA ALA A 164 -9.06 9.16 -2.54
C ALA A 164 -8.57 9.04 -1.08
N LEU A 165 -9.31 8.32 -0.25
CA LEU A 165 -8.79 7.86 1.04
C LEU A 165 -7.55 6.99 0.79
N LEU A 166 -6.50 7.22 1.57
CA LEU A 166 -5.27 6.47 1.44
C LEU A 166 -5.48 4.99 1.77
N SER A 167 -6.44 4.69 2.64
CA SER A 167 -6.89 3.32 2.94
C SER A 167 -7.50 2.62 1.72
N ASP A 168 -8.35 3.29 0.95
CA ASP A 168 -8.92 2.74 -0.28
C ASP A 168 -7.84 2.44 -1.33
N VAL A 169 -6.86 3.34 -1.47
CA VAL A 169 -5.71 3.14 -2.36
C VAL A 169 -4.87 1.94 -1.92
N CYS A 170 -4.62 1.80 -0.61
CA CYS A 170 -3.89 0.66 -0.06
C CYS A 170 -4.61 -0.67 -0.28
N LEU A 171 -5.93 -0.70 -0.14
CA LEU A 171 -6.74 -1.89 -0.39
C LEU A 171 -6.73 -2.25 -1.87
N GLY A 172 -6.88 -1.26 -2.76
CA GLY A 172 -6.80 -1.46 -4.21
C GLY A 172 -5.44 -2.00 -4.66
N THR A 173 -4.33 -1.39 -4.21
CA THR A 173 -2.99 -1.85 -4.61
C THR A 173 -2.64 -3.23 -4.04
N SER A 174 -3.24 -3.63 -2.91
CA SER A 174 -2.98 -4.94 -2.28
C SER A 174 -3.90 -6.06 -2.79
N ALA A 175 -4.93 -5.74 -3.58
CA ALA A 175 -5.94 -6.69 -4.03
C ALA A 175 -5.41 -7.61 -5.15
N ALA A 176 -4.49 -8.50 -4.81
CA ALA A 176 -3.89 -9.45 -5.75
C ALA A 176 -4.94 -10.45 -6.27
N PRO A 177 -5.10 -10.63 -7.60
CA PRO A 177 -6.07 -11.55 -8.16
C PRO A 177 -5.93 -12.96 -7.59
N THR A 178 -7.06 -13.65 -7.40
CA THR A 178 -7.17 -14.98 -6.74
C THR A 178 -6.84 -15.00 -5.25
N TYR A 179 -6.16 -13.99 -4.70
CA TYR A 179 -5.80 -13.91 -3.28
C TYR A 179 -6.77 -13.06 -2.47
N LEU A 180 -7.07 -11.85 -2.93
CA LEU A 180 -7.94 -10.88 -2.26
C LEU A 180 -9.03 -10.40 -3.22
N PRO A 181 -10.22 -10.02 -2.72
CA PRO A 181 -11.27 -9.46 -3.57
C PRO A 181 -10.83 -8.10 -4.14
N PRO A 182 -11.30 -7.73 -5.36
CA PRO A 182 -11.19 -6.37 -5.87
C PRO A 182 -11.78 -5.35 -4.89
N HIS A 183 -11.21 -4.15 -4.86
CA HIS A 183 -11.65 -3.09 -3.96
C HIS A 183 -12.42 -2.01 -4.70
N TYR A 184 -13.67 -1.80 -4.30
CA TYR A 184 -14.55 -0.77 -4.83
C TYR A 184 -14.64 0.43 -3.89
N PHE A 185 -14.55 1.63 -4.45
CA PHE A 185 -14.90 2.87 -3.76
C PHE A 185 -15.24 3.98 -4.76
N GLU A 186 -15.71 5.11 -4.23
CA GLU A 186 -16.10 6.27 -5.00
C GLU A 186 -15.43 7.55 -4.46
N THR A 187 -15.22 8.51 -5.35
CA THR A 187 -14.83 9.88 -5.02
C THR A 187 -15.74 10.87 -5.74
N GLN A 188 -15.73 12.12 -5.31
CA GLN A 188 -16.43 13.19 -6.01
C GLN A 188 -15.46 14.03 -6.85
N GLY A 189 -15.87 14.33 -8.09
CA GLY A 189 -15.22 15.30 -8.94
C GLY A 189 -15.56 16.73 -8.56
N SER A 190 -14.77 17.69 -9.05
CA SER A 190 -15.04 19.12 -8.89
C SER A 190 -16.32 19.58 -9.57
N ASP A 191 -16.81 18.82 -10.56
CA ASP A 191 -18.10 19.03 -11.22
C ASP A 191 -19.27 18.36 -10.48
N GLY A 192 -19.04 17.83 -9.27
CA GLY A 192 -20.03 17.12 -8.47
C GLY A 192 -20.32 15.70 -8.95
N LYS A 193 -19.67 15.23 -10.02
CA LYS A 193 -19.89 13.86 -10.53
C LYS A 193 -19.12 12.84 -9.73
N THR A 194 -19.78 11.72 -9.45
CA THR A 194 -19.15 10.56 -8.83
C THR A 194 -18.20 9.88 -9.79
N ARG A 195 -16.99 9.57 -9.32
CA ARG A 195 -16.03 8.69 -9.98
C ARG A 195 -15.88 7.42 -9.18
N SER A 196 -16.34 6.31 -9.76
CA SER A 196 -16.17 4.96 -9.23
C SER A 196 -14.80 4.39 -9.58
N PHE A 197 -14.22 3.60 -8.68
CA PHE A 197 -13.02 2.81 -8.88
C PHE A 197 -13.29 1.36 -8.53
N ASP A 198 -12.85 0.44 -9.38
CA ASP A 198 -12.89 -1.01 -9.14
C ASP A 198 -11.46 -1.54 -9.31
N LEU A 199 -10.72 -1.63 -8.21
CA LEU A 199 -9.27 -1.74 -8.23
C LEU A 199 -8.76 -3.13 -7.84
N VAL A 200 -7.73 -3.56 -8.55
CA VAL A 200 -6.86 -4.69 -8.19
C VAL A 200 -5.39 -4.27 -8.12
N ASP A 201 -4.57 -5.19 -7.65
CA ASP A 201 -3.14 -4.99 -7.41
C ASP A 201 -2.42 -4.41 -8.63
N GLY A 202 -1.58 -3.40 -8.40
CA GLY A 202 -0.79 -2.73 -9.45
C GLY A 202 0.24 -3.65 -10.12
N GLY A 203 0.62 -4.77 -9.50
CA GLY A 203 1.43 -5.82 -10.11
C GLY A 203 0.74 -6.50 -11.30
N VAL A 204 -0.60 -6.46 -11.37
CA VAL A 204 -1.36 -6.91 -12.53
C VAL A 204 -1.03 -6.04 -13.75
N ALA A 205 -0.87 -4.74 -13.57
CA ALA A 205 -0.46 -3.83 -14.64
C ALA A 205 0.95 -4.16 -15.18
N ALA A 206 1.83 -4.74 -14.35
CA ALA A 206 3.17 -5.15 -14.76
C ALA A 206 3.23 -6.56 -15.39
N THR A 207 2.18 -7.37 -15.22
CA THR A 207 2.11 -8.75 -15.78
C THR A 207 1.38 -8.78 -17.13
N ILE A 208 0.54 -7.78 -17.42
CA ILE A 208 -0.30 -7.72 -18.63
C ILE A 208 0.31 -6.83 -19.74
N LEU A 209 1.39 -6.07 -19.44
CA LEU A 209 2.16 -5.29 -20.41
C LEU A 209 3.39 -6.04 -20.90
#